data_AF-K7R7E7-F1
#
_entry.id   AF-K7R7E7-F1
#
_cell.length_a   1.000
_cell.length_b   1.000
_cell.length_c   1.000
_cell.angle_alpha   90.00
_cell.angle_beta   90.00
_cell.angle_gamma   90.00
#
_symmetry.space_group_name_H-M   'P 1'
#
loop_
_entity.id
_entity.type
_entity.pdbx_description
1 polymer ?
#
loop_
_entity_poly.entity_id
_entity_poly.type
_entity_poly.pdbx_seq_one_letter_code
_entity_poly.pdbx_strand_id
1 'polypeptide(L)' 'MQGVRFKVISANDPDILQERLNRFVEELPEDVVLVEVRFSVGGGPSPLFAVLVHYKEVERWEG' A
#
# COMPACT_ATOMS: atom_id res chain seq x y z
N MET A 1 4.31 10.88 -16.38
CA MET A 1 3.91 10.04 -15.21
C MET A 1 4.97 8.99 -14.88
N GLN A 2 6.27 9.26 -15.08
CA GLN A 2 7.31 8.33 -14.65
C GLN A 2 7.40 8.35 -13.12
N GLY A 3 7.66 7.21 -12.49
CA GLY A 3 7.84 7.08 -11.04
C GLY A 3 6.59 6.73 -10.22
N VAL A 4 5.39 6.74 -10.80
CA VAL A 4 4.15 6.32 -10.11
C VAL A 4 4.02 4.80 -10.09
N ARG A 5 3.83 4.22 -8.90
CA ARG A 5 3.67 2.78 -8.69
C ARG A 5 2.42 2.49 -7.87
N PHE A 6 1.86 1.30 -8.11
CA PHE A 6 0.66 0.82 -7.43
C PHE A 6 0.89 -0.59 -6.89
N LYS A 7 0.44 -0.83 -5.65
CA LYS A 7 0.43 -2.16 -5.03
C LYS A 7 -0.97 -2.45 -4.49
N VAL A 8 -1.50 -3.61 -4.84
CA VAL A 8 -2.68 -4.16 -4.17
C VAL A 8 -2.22 -5.19 -3.15
N ILE A 9 -2.70 -5.05 -1.92
CA ILE A 9 -2.50 -6.01 -0.84
C ILE A 9 -3.89 -6.46 -0.41
N SER A 10 -4.08 -7.76 -0.24
CA SER A 10 -5.36 -8.31 0.20
C SER A 10 -5.19 -9.43 1.22
N ALA A 11 -6.22 -9.64 2.04
CA ALA A 11 -6.32 -10.72 3.00
C ALA A 11 -7.79 -10.99 3.35
N ASN A 12 -8.09 -12.19 3.86
CA ASN A 12 -9.42 -12.54 4.36
C ASN A 12 -9.61 -12.20 5.85
N ASP A 13 -8.58 -11.63 6.47
CA ASP A 13 -8.52 -11.25 7.86
C ASP A 13 -7.91 -9.84 7.96
N PRO A 14 -8.52 -8.92 8.73
CA PRO A 14 -8.07 -7.54 8.83
C PRO A 14 -6.70 -7.39 9.49
N ASP A 15 -6.36 -8.23 10.47
CA ASP A 15 -5.06 -8.18 11.15
C ASP A 15 -3.95 -8.64 10.20
N ILE A 16 -4.22 -9.69 9.41
CA ILE A 16 -3.30 -10.15 8.36
C ILE A 16 -3.12 -9.08 7.27
N LEU A 17 -4.18 -8.36 6.90
CA LEU A 17 -4.06 -7.24 5.95
C LEU A 17 -3.13 -6.16 6.51
N GLN A 18 -3.32 -5.80 7.77
CA GLN A 18 -2.54 -4.78 8.45
C GLN A 18 -1.06 -5.18 8.53
N GLU A 19 -0.76 -6.41 8.92
CA GLU A 19 0.61 -6.92 8.97
C GLU A 19 1.29 -6.84 7.60
N ARG A 20 0.60 -7.25 6.53
CA ARG A 20 1.12 -7.20 5.15
C ARG A 20 1.34 -5.77 4.67
N LEU A 21 0.43 -4.86 5.01
CA LEU A 21 0.58 -3.44 4.68
C LEU A 21 1.78 -2.84 5.41
N ASN A 22 1.94 -3.10 6.72
CA ASN A 22 3.07 -2.62 7.50
C ASN A 22 4.39 -3.12 6.94
N ARG A 23 4.49 -4.42 6.66
CA ARG A 23 5.68 -5.02 6.04
C ARG A 23 6.00 -4.38 4.70
N PHE A 24 4.99 -4.16 3.86
CA PHE A 24 5.21 -3.49 2.58
C PHE A 24 5.76 -2.06 2.76
N VAL A 25 5.23 -1.29 3.72
CA VAL A 25 5.70 0.07 4.00
C VAL A 25 7.12 0.08 4.58
N GLU A 26 7.45 -0.86 5.46
CA GLU A 26 8.78 -1.01 6.05
C GLU A 26 9.84 -1.39 5.01
N GLU A 27 9.46 -2.11 3.96
CA GLU A 27 10.35 -2.50 2.86
C GLU A 27 10.57 -1.38 1.83
N LEU A 28 9.84 -0.25 1.93
CA LEU A 28 9.99 0.86 0.99
C LEU A 28 11.31 1.62 1.23
N PRO A 29 12.02 2.01 0.16
CA PRO A 29 13.16 2.92 0.25
C PRO A 29 12.80 4.27 0.91
N GLU A 30 13.77 4.92 1.56
CA GLU A 30 13.57 6.22 2.22
C GLU A 30 13.13 7.34 1.27
N ASP A 31 13.49 7.24 -0.01
CA ASP A 31 13.15 8.17 -1.08
C ASP A 31 11.78 7.87 -1.71
N VAL A 32 10.97 7.00 -1.09
CA VAL A 32 9.60 6.72 -1.52
C VAL A 32 8.59 7.40 -0.60
N VAL A 33 7.61 8.08 -1.22
CA VAL A 33 6.44 8.62 -0.53
C VAL A 33 5.18 7.88 -0.92
N LEU A 34 4.34 7.58 0.07
CA LEU A 34 2.97 7.14 -0.15
C LEU A 34 2.14 8.34 -0.60
N VAL A 35 1.55 8.25 -1.79
CA VAL A 35 0.69 9.29 -2.34
C VAL A 35 -0.75 9.09 -1.89
N GLU A 36 -1.22 7.84 -1.87
CA GLU A 36 -2.58 7.51 -1.51
C GLU A 36 -2.69 6.06 -1.02
N VAL A 37 -3.57 5.83 -0.04
CA VAL A 37 -3.91 4.50 0.48
C VAL A 37 -5.43 4.38 0.49
N ARG A 38 -5.99 3.44 -0.29
CA ARG A 38 -7.44 3.21 -0.38
C ARG A 38 -7.80 1.81 0.09
N PHE A 39 -8.71 1.73 1.04
CA PHE A 39 -9.24 0.47 1.55
C PHE A 39 -10.54 0.09 0.84
N SER A 40 -10.73 -1.21 0.66
CA SER A 40 -11.97 -1.78 0.13
C SER A 40 -12.26 -3.11 0.81
N VAL A 41 -13.54 -3.43 0.93
CA VAL A 41 -14.02 -4.73 1.42
C VAL A 41 -14.92 -5.32 0.35
N GLY A 42 -14.53 -6.47 -0.18
CA GLY A 42 -15.35 -7.26 -1.08
C GLY A 42 -16.45 -7.99 -0.31
N GLY A 43 -17.68 -7.88 -0.79
CA GLY A 43 -18.81 -8.68 -0.32
C GLY A 43 -18.72 -10.14 -0.79
N GLY A 44 -19.38 -11.04 -0.07
CA GLY A 44 -19.40 -12.48 -0.37
C GLY A 44 -19.56 -13.32 0.89
N PRO A 45 -19.51 -14.66 0.78
CA PRO A 45 -19.61 -15.57 1.92
C PRO A 45 -18.48 -15.39 2.95
N SER A 46 -17.31 -14.92 2.49
CA SER A 46 -16.17 -14.55 3.31
C SER A 46 -15.69 -13.16 2.90
N PRO A 47 -15.47 -12.23 3.84
CA PRO A 47 -15.00 -10.89 3.51
C PRO A 47 -13.57 -10.95 2.94
N LEU A 48 -13.34 -10.23 1.84
CA LEU A 48 -12.01 -9.98 1.31
C LEU A 48 -11.66 -8.53 1.57
N PHE A 49 -10.65 -8.30 2.40
CA PHE A 49 -10.12 -6.96 2.63
C PHE A 49 -9.01 -6.69 1.63
N ALA A 50 -8.99 -5.48 1.07
CA ALA A 50 -7.97 -5.05 0.14
C ALA A 50 -7.56 -3.61 0.41
N VAL A 51 -6.29 -3.31 0.15
CA VAL A 51 -5.76 -1.95 0.13
C VAL A 51 -5.00 -1.72 -1.16
N LEU A 52 -5.32 -0.62 -1.84
CA LEU A 52 -4.54 -0.09 -2.94
C LEU A 52 -3.60 0.98 -2.39
N VAL A 53 -2.30 0.77 -2.56
CA VAL A 53 -1.27 1.72 -2.21
C VAL A 53 -0.71 2.34 -3.49
N HIS A 54 -0.84 3.66 -3.61
CA HIS A 54 -0.17 4.47 -4.62
C HIS A 54 1.04 5.12 -3.98
N TYR A 55 2.21 4.90 -4.55
CA TYR A 55 3.47 5.42 -4.06
C TYR A 55 4.36 5.87 -5.21
N LYS A 56 5.32 6.75 -4.92
CA LYS A 56 6.29 7.23 -5.91
C LYS A 56 7.65 7.45 -5.27
N GLU A 57 8.69 7.21 -6.04
CA GLU A 57 10.05 7.67 -5.72
C GLU A 57 10.10 9.19 -5.91
N VAL A 58 10.80 9.89 -5.02
CA VAL A 58 11.01 11.33 -5.04
C VAL A 58 12.49 11.65 -4.93
N GLU A 59 12.91 12.75 -5.54
CA GLU A 59 14.27 13.23 -5.35
C GLU A 59 14.46 13.73 -3.92
N ARG A 60 15.64 13.43 -3.35
CA ARG A 60 16.01 13.92 -2.03
C ARG A 60 16.15 15.44 -2.09
N TRP A 61 15.58 16.14 -1.11
CA TRP A 61 15.71 17.60 -1.03
C TRP A 61 17.15 17.99 -0.69
N GLU A 62 17.86 18.56 -1.66
CA GLU A 62 19.15 19.23 -1.45
C GLU A 62 18.86 20.68 -1.04
N GLY A 63 18.85 20.94 0.27
CA GLY A 63 18.58 22.28 0.81
C GLY A 63 19.66 23.30 0.52
#